data_AF-A0A2A8PTI0-F1
#
_entry.id   AF-A0A2A8PTI0-F1
#
_cell.length_a   1.000
_cell.length_b   1.000
_cell.length_c   1.000
_cell.angle_alpha   90.00
_cell.angle_beta   90.00
_cell.angle_gamma   90.00
#
_symmetry.space_group_name_H-M   'P 1'
#
loop_
_entity.id
_entity.type
_entity.pdbx_description
1 polymer ?
#
loop_
_entity_poly.entity_id
_entity_poly.type
_entity_poly.pdbx_seq_one_letter_code
_entity_poly.pdbx_strand_id
1 'polypeptide(L)' 'MKRYFKYTIRMKFIGTRTVLKRYHLAQVTEGKEAKHSSLMDKAYSDLYNTRTTQLISINCEEIPEAKYNRLKI' A
#
# COMPACT_ATOMS: atom_id res chain seq x y z
N MET A 1 -6.32 20.61 2.40
CA MET A 1 -4.88 20.38 2.12
C MET A 1 -4.69 19.00 1.47
N LYS A 2 -3.47 18.62 1.06
CA LYS A 2 -3.14 17.27 0.59
C LYS A 2 -2.23 16.59 1.60
N ARG A 3 -2.41 15.29 1.81
CA ARG A 3 -1.56 14.43 2.62
C ARG A 3 -0.95 13.35 1.74
N TYR A 4 0.28 12.96 2.04
CA TYR A 4 1.05 12.06 1.19
C TYR A 4 1.40 10.81 1.99
N PHE A 5 1.18 9.65 1.38
CA PHE A 5 1.36 8.37 2.04
C PHE A 5 2.26 7.45 1.24
N LYS A 6 3.04 6.66 1.96
CA LYS A 6 3.80 5.53 1.42
C LYS A 6 3.26 4.24 2.03
N TYR A 7 2.73 3.40 1.17
CA TYR A 7 2.33 2.05 1.51
C TYR A 7 3.47 1.07 1.20
N THR A 8 3.70 0.14 2.11
CA THR A 8 4.55 -1.02 1.92
C THR A 8 3.66 -2.26 2.01
N ILE A 9 3.45 -2.91 0.87
CA ILE A 9 2.60 -4.09 0.74
C ILE A 9 3.50 -5.32 0.65
N ARG A 10 3.22 -6.32 1.48
CA ARG A 10 3.92 -7.61 1.48
C ARG A 10 2.93 -8.70 1.12
N MET A 11 3.31 -9.54 0.17
CA MET A 11 2.56 -10.72 -0.23
C MET A 11 3.51 -11.91 -0.34
N LYS A 12 3.00 -13.13 -0.18
CA LYS A 12 3.76 -14.36 -0.42
C LYS A 12 3.13 -15.20 -1.51
N PHE A 13 3.94 -16.00 -2.19
CA PHE A 13 3.44 -17.09 -3.01
C PHE A 13 3.20 -18.32 -2.13
N ILE A 14 1.98 -18.86 -2.21
CA ILE A 14 1.57 -20.05 -1.46
C ILE A 14 2.47 -21.23 -1.86
N GLY A 15 2.89 -22.03 -0.88
CA GLY A 15 3.81 -23.16 -1.10
C GLY A 15 5.29 -22.77 -1.23
N THR A 16 5.64 -21.48 -1.10
CA THR A 16 7.02 -21.02 -1.18
C THR A 16 7.41 -20.17 0.05
N ARG A 17 8.71 -19.93 0.22
CA ARG A 17 9.24 -18.92 1.16
C ARG A 17 9.36 -17.53 0.52
N THR A 18 8.94 -17.38 -0.73
CA THR A 18 9.11 -16.15 -1.51
C THR A 18 8.08 -15.10 -1.10
N VAL A 19 8.58 -13.94 -0.67
CA VAL A 19 7.77 -12.76 -0.30
C VAL A 19 8.09 -11.63 -1.26
N LEU A 20 7.09 -11.12 -1.97
CA LEU A 20 7.23 -9.89 -2.74
C LEU A 20 6.88 -8.68 -1.88
N LYS A 21 7.66 -7.61 -2.07
CA LYS A 21 7.46 -6.31 -1.43
C LYS A 21 7.16 -5.28 -2.51
N ARG A 22 6.01 -4.61 -2.40
CA ARG A 22 5.60 -3.52 -3.28
C ARG A 22 5.52 -2.22 -2.49
N TYR A 23 5.93 -1.13 -3.12
CA TYR A 23 5.72 0.21 -2.60
C TYR A 23 4.62 0.90 -3.43
N HIS A 24 3.74 1.61 -2.76
CA HIS A 24 2.71 2.42 -3.41
C HIS A 24 2.71 3.81 -2.77
N LEU A 25 2.76 4.84 -3.59
CA LEU A 25 2.68 6.22 -3.15
C LEU A 25 1.28 6.76 -3.44
N ALA A 26 0.66 7.40 -2.45
CA ALA A 26 -0.66 7.98 -2.58
C ALA A 26 -0.66 9.44 -2.16
N GLN A 27 -1.41 10.25 -2.91
CA GLN A 27 -1.75 11.63 -2.55
C GLN A 27 -3.24 11.69 -2.26
N VAL A 28 -3.61 12.08 -1.05
CA VAL A 28 -4.98 12.02 -0.54
C VAL A 28 -5.42 13.42 -0.14
N THR A 29 -6.66 13.76 -0.47
CA THR A 29 -7.28 15.00 0.04
C THR A 29 -7.54 14.82 1.54
N GLU A 30 -7.16 15.82 2.33
CA GLU A 30 -7.44 15.89 3.76
C GLU A 30 -8.93 15.62 4.06
N GLY A 31 -9.20 14.85 5.11
CA GLY A 31 -10.54 14.38 5.49
C GLY A 31 -11.03 13.15 4.73
N LYS A 32 -10.22 12.56 3.83
CA LYS A 32 -10.53 11.32 3.09
C LYS A 32 -9.58 10.17 3.42
N GLU A 33 -8.71 10.32 4.41
CA GLU A 33 -7.66 9.36 4.80
C GLU A 33 -8.26 8.00 5.16
N ALA A 34 -9.27 7.97 6.03
CA ALA A 34 -9.91 6.72 6.46
C ALA A 34 -10.57 5.97 5.29
N LYS A 35 -11.31 6.69 4.43
CA LYS A 35 -11.93 6.11 3.24
C LYS A 35 -10.86 5.58 2.28
N HIS A 36 -9.78 6.34 2.07
CA HIS A 36 -8.67 5.91 1.22
C HIS A 36 -7.99 4.66 1.78
N SER A 37 -7.69 4.61 3.07
CA SER A 37 -7.08 3.44 3.72
C SER A 37 -7.94 2.19 3.53
N SER A 38 -9.26 2.28 3.76
CA SER A 38 -10.18 1.16 3.57
C SER A 38 -10.20 0.66 2.12
N LEU A 39 -10.15 1.58 1.14
CA LEU A 39 -10.06 1.20 -0.27
C LEU A 39 -8.74 0.52 -0.60
N MET A 40 -7.63 0.95 -0.01
CA MET A 40 -6.32 0.33 -0.18
C MET A 40 -6.28 -1.08 0.39
N ASP A 41 -6.84 -1.27 1.59
CA ASP A 41 -6.92 -2.58 2.22
C ASP A 41 -7.76 -3.56 1.38
N LYS A 42 -8.91 -3.09 0.88
CA LYS A 42 -9.77 -3.89 -0.01
C LYS A 42 -9.07 -4.24 -1.31
N ALA A 43 -8.53 -3.25 -2.01
CA ALA A 43 -7.90 -3.45 -3.32
C ALA A 43 -6.74 -4.46 -3.26
N TYR A 44 -5.89 -4.37 -2.24
CA TYR A 44 -4.77 -5.29 -2.09
C TYR A 44 -5.16 -6.66 -1.55
N SER A 45 -6.21 -6.74 -0.72
CA SER A 45 -6.78 -8.02 -0.30
C SER A 45 -7.35 -8.76 -1.51
N ASP A 46 -8.15 -8.08 -2.34
CA ASP A 46 -8.75 -8.64 -3.55
C ASP A 46 -7.67 -9.08 -4.55
N LEU A 47 -6.59 -8.30 -4.68
CA LEU A 47 -5.49 -8.62 -5.59
C LEU A 47 -4.65 -9.82 -5.14
N TYR A 48 -4.35 -9.93 -3.84
CA TYR A 48 -3.34 -10.86 -3.35
C TYR A 48 -3.89 -12.06 -2.57
N ASN A 49 -5.13 -12.08 -2.13
CA ASN A 49 -5.72 -13.26 -1.51
C ASN A 49 -6.33 -14.18 -2.57
N THR A 50 -5.46 -14.89 -3.28
CA THR A 50 -5.82 -15.79 -4.39
C THR A 50 -5.40 -17.22 -4.09
N ARG A 51 -5.59 -18.15 -5.03
CA ARG A 51 -5.12 -19.54 -4.89
C ARG A 51 -3.59 -19.68 -4.90
N THR A 52 -2.87 -18.70 -5.44
CA THR A 52 -1.41 -18.75 -5.62
C THR A 52 -0.67 -17.77 -4.71
N THR A 53 -1.38 -16.80 -4.13
CA THR A 53 -0.79 -15.71 -3.36
C THR A 53 -1.57 -15.45 -2.09
N GLN A 54 -0.91 -14.86 -1.09
CA GLN A 54 -1.56 -14.38 0.12
C GLN A 54 -1.01 -13.01 0.52
N LEU A 55 -1.91 -12.07 0.84
CA LEU A 55 -1.53 -10.80 1.45
C LEU A 55 -1.01 -11.05 2.88
N ILE A 56 0.17 -10.53 3.19
CA ILE A 56 0.76 -10.63 4.53
C ILE A 56 0.49 -9.36 5.33
N SER A 57 0.80 -8.20 4.76
CA SER A 57 0.66 -6.93 5.47
C SER A 57 0.57 -5.76 4.50
N ILE A 58 -0.14 -4.72 4.94
CA ILE A 58 -0.15 -3.40 4.33
C ILE A 58 0.26 -2.43 5.44
N ASN A 59 1.44 -1.83 5.30
CA ASN A 59 1.91 -0.82 6.24
C ASN A 59 1.80 0.55 5.57
N CYS A 60 1.23 1.53 6.26
CA CYS A 60 1.10 2.90 5.76
C CYS A 60 1.93 3.86 6.62
N GLU A 61 2.69 4.73 5.98
CA GLU A 61 3.45 5.82 6.60
C GLU A 61 3.02 7.14 5.94
N GLU A 62 2.61 8.14 6.73
CA GLU A 62 2.49 9.51 6.23
C GLU A 62 3.90 10.08 6.00
N ILE A 63 4.12 10.68 4.83
CA ILE A 63 5.41 11.25 4.45
C ILE A 63 5.27 12.71 4.05
N PRO A 64 6.32 13.54 4.23
CA PRO A 64 6.31 14.91 3.73
C PRO A 64 6.22 14.95 2.19
N GLU A 65 5.61 16.01 1.64
CA GLU A 65 5.48 16.24 0.20
C GLU A 65 6.83 16.16 -0.54
N ALA A 66 7.88 16.75 0.03
CA ALA A 66 9.22 16.69 -0.55
C ALA A 66 9.75 15.25 -0.66
N LYS A 67 9.45 14.38 0.31
CA LYS A 67 9.81 12.95 0.26
C LYS A 67 8.97 12.21 -0.78
N TYR A 68 7.67 12.52 -0.87
CA TYR A 68 6.77 11.95 -1.88
C TYR A 68 7.26 12.28 -3.30
N ASN A 69 7.55 13.55 -3.59
CA ASN A 69 8.00 14.00 -4.90
C ASN A 69 9.33 13.35 -5.30
N ARG A 70 10.25 13.12 -4.36
CA ARG A 70 11.50 12.38 -4.64
C ARG A 70 11.27 10.91 -4.97
N LEU A 71 10.29 10.25 -4.33
CA LEU A 71 10.02 8.83 -4.51
C LEU A 71 9.13 8.53 -5.72
N LYS A 72 8.45 9.55 -6.27
CA LYS A 72 7.59 9.44 -7.46
C LYS A 72 8.40 9.32 -8.77
N ILE A 73 9.67 9.71 -8.75
CA ILE A 73 10.60 9.78 -9.90
C ILE A 73 11.13 8.39 -10.24
#